data_AF-A0A9P5T276-F1
#
_entry.id   AF-A0A9P5T276-F1
#
_cell.length_a   1.000
_cell.length_b   1.000
_cell.length_c   1.000
_cell.angle_alpha   90.00
_cell.angle_beta   90.00
_cell.angle_gamma   90.00
#
_symmetry.space_group_name_H-M   'P 1'
#
loop_
_entity.id
_entity.type
_entity.pdbx_description
1 polymer ?
#
loop_
_entity_poly.entity_id
_entity_poly.type
_entity_poly.pdbx_seq_one_letter_code
_entity_poly.pdbx_strand_id
1 'polypeptide(L)'
;KSNSKAEHKGKKKDNLGWKIIKLQAQVGETNSRKAKKVVEAEKKKEGVSTTTTTGLDVSEEGIHAGTDLSEAAAKLLALKEQKISQKIYHAKKEIKKTFVKARTFETQRLIKRLKEARKAVEEQDDPMEGTKPASKKRQEYTKEDIAKFEYELELVKTKKAKTTQDDTSKREDNSAMSGSDGDDEDGDNSDVQYDSDSERDDGYDSDGLPLPKTGKSGKASTASSMFIGSLNEDHSQKKNKKEQSRKRDKNDWVDDKFDEIYGKAKKNRPGQRERRMKAERQFGQEANHIKKAAEEARQREEKKAARKAKQERFTARDASAANAQRPLSNRRAGAGQDSARGQTNPPHATTPVDPTLHPSWVAKQTEKAAIAAALTAAKSSKIVFDDSD
;
A
#
# COMPACT_ATOMS: atom_id res chain seq x y z
N LYS A 1 -25.90 -36.96 -3.18
CA LYS A 1 -25.02 -35.79 -2.94
C LYS A 1 -23.68 -36.04 -3.63
N SER A 2 -23.62 -35.75 -4.92
CA SER A 2 -22.43 -35.85 -5.77
C SER A 2 -21.48 -34.69 -5.47
N ASN A 3 -20.22 -35.03 -5.21
CA ASN A 3 -19.18 -34.11 -4.75
C ASN A 3 -18.62 -33.31 -5.94
N SER A 4 -19.23 -32.17 -6.26
CA SER A 4 -18.82 -31.23 -7.31
C SER A 4 -17.57 -30.42 -6.91
N LYS A 5 -16.49 -31.12 -6.55
CA LYS A 5 -15.17 -30.52 -6.34
C LYS A 5 -14.46 -30.34 -7.69
N ALA A 6 -15.13 -29.68 -8.63
CA ALA A 6 -14.62 -29.42 -9.97
C ALA A 6 -13.59 -28.29 -9.93
N GLU A 7 -12.33 -28.68 -10.10
CA GLU A 7 -11.23 -27.93 -10.72
C GLU A 7 -11.35 -26.39 -10.77
N HIS A 8 -11.13 -25.72 -9.64
CA HIS A 8 -10.59 -24.35 -9.67
C HIS A 8 -9.11 -24.37 -10.06
N LYS A 9 -8.81 -24.85 -11.28
CA LYS A 9 -7.52 -24.58 -11.94
C LYS A 9 -7.47 -23.08 -12.15
N GLY A 10 -6.71 -22.38 -11.30
CA GLY A 10 -6.65 -20.92 -11.26
C GLY A 10 -6.46 -20.36 -12.67
N LYS A 11 -7.48 -19.65 -13.17
CA LYS A 11 -7.41 -18.91 -14.42
C LYS A 11 -6.18 -18.03 -14.34
N LYS A 12 -5.16 -18.32 -15.15
CA LYS A 12 -3.94 -17.50 -15.22
C LYS A 12 -4.40 -16.08 -15.51
N LYS A 13 -4.03 -15.13 -14.65
CA LYS A 13 -4.42 -13.72 -14.83
C LYS A 13 -3.80 -13.25 -16.13
N ASP A 14 -4.62 -13.11 -17.15
CA ASP A 14 -4.19 -12.60 -18.45
C ASP A 14 -3.60 -11.20 -18.25
N ASN A 15 -2.35 -11.03 -18.66
CA ASN A 15 -1.70 -9.73 -18.61
C ASN A 15 -2.26 -8.86 -19.75
N LEU A 16 -3.30 -8.08 -19.44
CA LEU A 16 -3.92 -7.13 -20.38
C LEU A 16 -2.89 -6.22 -21.06
N GLY A 17 -1.81 -5.86 -20.36
CA GLY A 17 -0.73 -5.07 -20.94
C GLY A 17 -0.05 -5.77 -22.11
N TRP A 18 0.18 -7.08 -22.01
CA TRP A 18 0.80 -7.85 -23.10
C TRP A 18 -0.15 -7.99 -24.30
N LYS A 19 -1.45 -8.26 -24.06
CA LYS A 19 -2.46 -8.32 -25.13
C LYS A 19 -2.59 -6.99 -25.88
N ILE A 20 -2.58 -5.86 -25.16
CA ILE A 20 -2.60 -4.52 -25.75
C ILE A 20 -1.36 -4.29 -26.63
N ILE A 21 -0.17 -4.62 -26.14
CA ILE A 21 1.08 -4.46 -26.92
C ILE A 21 1.06 -5.34 -28.17
N LYS A 22 0.53 -6.57 -28.07
CA LYS A 22 0.39 -7.49 -29.20
C LYS A 22 -0.55 -6.93 -30.28
N LEU A 23 -1.76 -6.52 -29.90
CA LEU A 23 -2.72 -5.92 -30.85
C LEU A 23 -2.22 -4.60 -31.44
N GLN A 24 -1.53 -3.76 -30.65
CA GLN A 24 -0.89 -2.53 -31.15
C GLN A 24 0.17 -2.79 -32.23
N ALA A 25 0.85 -3.93 -32.15
CA ALA A 25 1.81 -4.34 -33.17
C ALA A 25 1.10 -4.81 -34.45
N GLN A 26 -0.02 -5.52 -34.32
CA GLN A 26 -0.83 -6.00 -35.45
C GLN A 26 -1.51 -4.85 -36.20
N VAL A 27 -2.04 -3.85 -35.49
CA VAL A 27 -2.71 -2.68 -36.09
C VAL A 27 -1.70 -1.67 -36.68
N GLY A 28 -0.41 -1.80 -36.36
CA GLY A 28 0.61 -0.84 -36.81
C GLY A 28 0.62 0.50 -36.06
N GLU A 29 -0.19 0.66 -35.00
CA GLU A 29 -0.25 1.89 -34.18
C GLU A 29 1.08 2.21 -33.47
N THR A 30 1.97 1.22 -33.28
CA THR A 30 3.20 1.43 -32.50
C THR A 30 4.47 1.17 -33.31
N ASN A 31 5.23 2.24 -33.57
CA ASN A 31 6.63 2.16 -34.06
C ASN A 31 7.63 1.69 -32.98
N SER A 32 7.14 1.22 -31.83
CA SER A 32 7.98 0.79 -30.72
C SER A 32 8.78 -0.45 -31.08
N ARG A 33 10.12 -0.36 -31.01
CA ARG A 33 11.02 -1.51 -31.14
C ARG A 33 10.65 -2.68 -30.21
N LYS A 34 10.00 -2.41 -29.07
CA LYS A 34 9.51 -3.44 -28.14
C LYS A 34 8.34 -4.24 -28.71
N ALA A 35 7.41 -3.58 -29.40
CA ALA A 35 6.28 -4.24 -30.05
C ALA A 35 6.77 -5.17 -31.17
N LYS A 36 7.73 -4.71 -31.99
CA LYS A 36 8.38 -5.51 -33.03
C LYS A 36 9.07 -6.77 -32.45
N LYS A 37 9.80 -6.64 -31.34
CA LYS A 37 10.44 -7.77 -30.65
C LYS A 37 9.45 -8.80 -30.10
N VAL A 38 8.27 -8.39 -29.63
CA VAL A 38 7.25 -9.32 -29.12
C VAL A 38 6.67 -10.17 -30.25
N VAL A 39 6.32 -9.54 -31.37
CA VAL A 39 5.82 -10.26 -32.56
C VAL A 39 6.88 -11.20 -33.13
N GLU A 40 8.13 -10.76 -33.20
CA GLU A 40 9.25 -11.59 -33.67
C GLU A 40 9.50 -12.80 -32.75
N ALA A 41 9.41 -12.61 -31.43
CA ALA A 41 9.57 -13.69 -30.47
C ALA A 41 8.42 -14.72 -30.54
N GLU A 42 7.21 -14.30 -30.90
CA GLU A 42 6.06 -15.20 -31.06
C GLU A 42 6.13 -15.97 -32.39
N LYS A 43 6.49 -15.30 -33.50
CA LYS A 43 6.78 -15.98 -34.78
C LYS A 43 7.87 -17.05 -34.63
N LYS A 44 8.89 -16.80 -33.81
CA LYS A 44 9.93 -17.80 -33.49
C LYS A 44 9.41 -18.98 -32.66
N LYS A 45 8.39 -18.79 -31.83
CA LYS A 45 7.77 -19.88 -31.04
C LYS A 45 6.85 -20.76 -31.88
N GLU A 46 6.19 -20.19 -32.87
CA GLU A 46 5.27 -20.93 -33.75
C GLU A 46 5.99 -21.75 -34.83
N GLY A 47 7.33 -21.72 -34.90
CA GLY A 47 8.10 -22.53 -35.84
C GLY A 47 7.90 -22.14 -37.30
N VAL A 48 7.21 -21.03 -37.57
CA VAL A 48 7.00 -20.49 -38.92
C VAL A 48 8.31 -19.83 -39.37
N SER A 49 9.20 -20.67 -39.89
CA SER A 49 10.40 -20.23 -40.59
C SER A 49 9.97 -19.48 -41.84
N THR A 50 10.00 -18.14 -41.79
CA THR A 50 9.81 -17.29 -42.97
C THR A 50 10.97 -17.52 -43.94
N THR A 51 10.83 -18.51 -44.80
CA THR A 51 11.62 -18.62 -46.03
C THR A 51 11.25 -17.45 -46.91
N THR A 52 12.23 -16.59 -47.15
CA THR A 52 12.17 -15.46 -48.08
C THR A 52 12.00 -15.99 -49.50
N THR A 53 10.77 -16.28 -49.90
CA THR A 53 10.45 -16.63 -51.29
C THR A 53 10.23 -15.32 -52.05
N THR A 54 11.32 -14.82 -52.64
CA THR A 54 11.29 -13.84 -53.73
C THR A 54 10.69 -14.51 -54.96
N GLY A 55 9.35 -14.57 -55.03
CA GLY A 55 8.60 -15.13 -56.15
C GLY A 55 7.36 -14.27 -56.35
N LEU A 56 7.42 -13.43 -57.37
CA LEU A 56 6.40 -12.49 -57.80
C LEU A 56 5.26 -13.29 -58.47
N ASP A 57 4.27 -13.71 -57.69
CA ASP A 57 3.02 -14.24 -58.26
C ASP A 57 1.83 -13.51 -57.60
N VAL A 58 1.11 -12.75 -58.43
CA VAL A 58 0.03 -11.84 -58.05
C VAL A 58 -1.26 -12.60 -58.16
N SER A 59 -1.57 -13.44 -57.17
CA SER A 59 -2.83 -14.14 -57.05
C SER A 59 -3.81 -13.42 -56.10
N GLU A 60 -5.04 -13.32 -56.57
CA GLU A 60 -6.16 -12.44 -56.21
C GLU A 60 -6.84 -12.74 -54.84
N GLU A 61 -6.07 -13.11 -53.80
CA GLU A 61 -6.61 -13.42 -52.45
C GLU A 61 -6.68 -12.21 -51.49
N GLY A 62 -6.57 -10.98 -52.00
CA GLY A 62 -6.34 -9.76 -51.22
C GLY A 62 -7.51 -9.20 -50.38
N ILE A 63 -8.70 -9.83 -50.38
CA ILE A 63 -9.91 -9.21 -49.80
C ILE A 63 -10.11 -9.58 -48.32
N HIS A 64 -9.64 -10.74 -47.86
CA HIS A 64 -9.85 -11.16 -46.45
C HIS A 64 -8.97 -10.44 -45.42
N ALA A 65 -7.85 -9.85 -45.84
CA ALA A 65 -6.94 -9.17 -44.91
C ALA A 65 -7.53 -7.86 -44.31
N GLY A 66 -8.52 -7.25 -44.97
CA GLY A 66 -9.12 -5.99 -44.53
C GLY A 66 -10.02 -6.12 -43.30
N THR A 67 -10.76 -7.23 -43.17
CA THR A 67 -11.70 -7.46 -42.06
C THR A 67 -10.97 -7.73 -40.74
N ASP A 68 -9.83 -8.42 -40.80
CA ASP A 68 -9.08 -8.83 -39.61
C ASP A 68 -8.41 -7.64 -38.90
N LEU A 69 -7.95 -6.65 -39.68
CA LEU A 69 -7.38 -5.42 -39.15
C LEU A 69 -8.42 -4.57 -38.39
N SER A 70 -9.64 -4.50 -38.92
CA SER A 70 -10.75 -3.79 -38.29
C SER A 70 -11.14 -4.43 -36.96
N GLU A 71 -11.25 -5.77 -36.92
CA GLU A 71 -11.58 -6.51 -35.70
C GLU A 71 -10.46 -6.38 -34.64
N ALA A 72 -9.19 -6.42 -35.05
CA ALA A 72 -8.06 -6.22 -34.16
C ALA A 72 -8.05 -4.81 -33.53
N ALA A 73 -8.42 -3.78 -34.29
CA ALA A 73 -8.56 -2.42 -33.78
C ALA A 73 -9.69 -2.29 -32.75
N ALA A 74 -10.85 -2.91 -33.00
CA ALA A 74 -11.96 -2.94 -32.06
C ALA A 74 -11.58 -3.66 -30.74
N LYS A 75 -10.92 -4.83 -30.85
CA LYS A 75 -10.38 -5.57 -29.68
C LYS A 75 -9.37 -4.72 -28.89
N LEU A 76 -8.53 -3.97 -29.58
CA LEU A 76 -7.54 -3.10 -28.94
C LEU A 76 -8.20 -1.98 -28.13
N LEU A 77 -9.23 -1.33 -28.67
CA LEU A 77 -10.00 -0.31 -27.96
C LEU A 77 -10.69 -0.89 -26.71
N ALA A 78 -11.34 -2.04 -26.83
CA ALA A 78 -11.99 -2.71 -25.71
C ALA A 78 -11.00 -3.06 -24.57
N LEU A 79 -9.80 -3.55 -24.90
CA LEU A 79 -8.77 -3.84 -23.89
C LEU A 79 -8.20 -2.56 -23.25
N LYS A 80 -8.03 -1.49 -24.03
CA LYS A 80 -7.61 -0.18 -23.52
C LYS A 80 -8.66 0.35 -22.53
N GLU A 81 -9.94 0.28 -22.88
CA GLU A 81 -11.05 0.65 -22.00
C GLU A 81 -11.07 -0.19 -20.72
N GLN A 82 -10.96 -1.50 -20.81
CA GLN A 82 -10.88 -2.38 -19.63
C GLN A 82 -9.72 -1.99 -18.69
N LYS A 83 -8.55 -1.66 -19.26
CA LYS A 83 -7.39 -1.23 -18.48
C LYS A 83 -7.61 0.15 -17.84
N ILE A 84 -8.27 1.07 -18.54
CA ILE A 84 -8.67 2.37 -17.99
C ILE A 84 -9.64 2.16 -16.83
N SER A 85 -10.68 1.35 -17.01
CA SER A 85 -11.66 1.00 -15.97
C SER A 85 -11.02 0.38 -14.74
N GLN A 86 -10.04 -0.53 -14.90
CA GLN A 86 -9.27 -1.07 -13.78
C GLN A 86 -8.47 0.01 -13.03
N LYS A 87 -7.81 0.91 -13.75
CA LYS A 87 -7.08 2.03 -13.12
C LYS A 87 -8.03 2.98 -12.39
N ILE A 88 -9.16 3.32 -12.98
CA ILE A 88 -10.22 4.13 -12.36
C ILE A 88 -10.71 3.44 -11.08
N TYR A 89 -10.95 2.12 -11.12
CA TYR A 89 -11.34 1.35 -9.96
C TYR A 89 -10.31 1.42 -8.83
N HIS A 90 -9.02 1.21 -9.13
CA HIS A 90 -7.96 1.33 -8.14
C HIS A 90 -7.82 2.75 -7.57
N ALA A 91 -7.93 3.77 -8.42
CA ALA A 91 -7.93 5.18 -7.98
C ALA A 91 -9.12 5.47 -7.05
N LYS A 92 -10.34 5.07 -7.43
CA LYS A 92 -11.55 5.18 -6.59
C LYS A 92 -11.35 4.44 -5.26
N LYS A 93 -10.75 3.26 -5.26
CA LYS A 93 -10.44 2.48 -4.05
C LYS A 93 -9.50 3.22 -3.11
N GLU A 94 -8.42 3.80 -3.63
CA GLU A 94 -7.47 4.58 -2.82
C GLU A 94 -8.11 5.87 -2.29
N ILE A 95 -8.89 6.59 -3.11
CA ILE A 95 -9.66 7.77 -2.67
C ILE A 95 -10.63 7.41 -1.53
N LYS A 96 -11.34 6.27 -1.63
CA LYS A 96 -12.23 5.81 -0.55
C LYS A 96 -11.45 5.56 0.74
N LYS A 97 -10.26 4.92 0.68
CA LYS A 97 -9.41 4.69 1.85
C LYS A 97 -8.92 6.00 2.48
N THR A 98 -8.42 6.94 1.68
CA THR A 98 -7.90 8.22 2.19
C THR A 98 -9.01 9.08 2.77
N PHE A 99 -10.19 9.08 2.14
CA PHE A 99 -11.38 9.77 2.64
C PHE A 99 -11.83 9.24 4.01
N VAL A 100 -11.89 7.92 4.20
CA VAL A 100 -12.21 7.31 5.50
C VAL A 100 -11.20 7.74 6.57
N LYS A 101 -9.90 7.72 6.26
CA LYS A 101 -8.86 8.17 7.19
C LYS A 101 -9.00 9.65 7.55
N ALA A 102 -9.14 10.52 6.55
CA ALA A 102 -9.31 11.96 6.75
C ALA A 102 -10.54 12.25 7.62
N ARG A 103 -11.64 11.52 7.38
CA ARG A 103 -12.85 11.64 8.18
C ARG A 103 -12.63 11.22 9.64
N THR A 104 -11.99 10.08 9.88
CA THR A 104 -11.70 9.62 11.25
C THR A 104 -10.83 10.61 12.00
N PHE A 105 -9.85 11.20 11.32
CA PHE A 105 -8.99 12.24 11.87
C PHE A 105 -9.79 13.49 12.25
N GLU A 106 -10.66 13.97 11.35
CA GLU A 106 -11.48 15.17 11.63
C GLU A 106 -12.48 14.92 12.76
N THR A 107 -13.07 13.73 12.80
CA THR A 107 -13.96 13.31 13.90
C THR A 107 -13.23 13.33 15.24
N GLN A 108 -12.02 12.76 15.30
CA GLN A 108 -11.20 12.76 16.51
C GLN A 108 -10.79 14.18 16.92
N ARG A 109 -10.43 15.02 15.95
CA ARG A 109 -10.07 16.42 16.17
C ARG A 109 -11.23 17.21 16.76
N LEU A 110 -12.44 17.06 16.21
CA LEU A 110 -13.65 17.70 16.73
C LEU A 110 -13.99 17.21 18.13
N ILE A 111 -13.94 15.90 18.39
CA ILE A 111 -14.17 15.35 19.73
C ILE A 111 -13.15 15.90 20.73
N LYS A 112 -11.88 16.05 20.34
CA LYS A 112 -10.85 16.63 21.21
C LYS A 112 -11.15 18.09 21.53
N ARG A 113 -11.47 18.92 20.53
CA ARG A 113 -11.86 20.32 20.72
C ARG A 113 -13.10 20.45 21.60
N LEU A 114 -14.10 19.61 21.40
CA LEU A 114 -15.33 19.59 22.18
C LEU A 114 -15.05 19.25 23.66
N LYS A 115 -14.16 18.28 23.93
CA LYS A 115 -13.71 17.98 25.29
C LYS A 115 -12.93 19.13 25.94
N GLU A 116 -12.05 19.79 25.19
CA GLU A 116 -11.29 20.95 25.68
C GLU A 116 -12.21 22.14 25.96
N ALA A 117 -13.18 22.41 25.09
CA ALA A 117 -14.17 23.47 25.25
C ALA A 117 -15.10 23.22 26.45
N ARG A 118 -15.64 21.99 26.59
CA ARG A 118 -16.46 21.61 27.76
C ARG A 118 -15.70 21.78 29.07
N LYS A 119 -14.43 21.35 29.10
CA LYS A 119 -13.58 21.52 30.28
C LYS A 119 -13.31 23.00 30.60
N ALA A 120 -13.11 23.84 29.59
CA ALA A 120 -12.88 25.27 29.78
C ALA A 120 -14.13 25.99 30.32
N VAL A 121 -15.32 25.61 29.86
CA VAL A 121 -16.59 26.15 30.37
C VAL A 121 -16.88 25.67 31.79
N GLU A 122 -16.61 24.39 32.10
CA GLU A 122 -16.76 23.85 33.46
C GLU A 122 -15.82 24.55 34.47
N GLU A 123 -14.59 24.88 34.06
CA GLU A 123 -13.62 25.62 34.88
C GLU A 123 -14.02 27.09 35.10
N GLN A 124 -14.91 27.67 34.26
CA GLN A 124 -15.46 29.00 34.45
C GLN A 124 -16.67 29.03 35.41
N ASP A 125 -17.50 27.98 35.41
CA ASP A 125 -18.72 27.92 36.23
C ASP A 125 -18.40 27.56 37.71
N ASP A 126 -17.26 26.91 37.99
CA ASP A 126 -16.77 26.60 39.36
C ASP A 126 -15.43 27.32 39.65
N PRO A 127 -15.42 28.61 40.01
CA PRO A 127 -14.22 29.30 40.48
C PRO A 127 -13.87 28.80 41.88
N MET A 128 -13.25 27.61 41.97
CA MET A 128 -12.62 27.13 43.19
C MET A 128 -11.55 28.15 43.61
N GLU A 129 -11.90 28.89 44.65
CA GLU A 129 -11.21 30.01 45.25
C GLU A 129 -9.81 29.58 45.73
N GLY A 130 -8.76 29.78 44.93
CA GLY A 130 -7.38 29.75 45.45
C GLY A 130 -6.23 29.37 44.51
N THR A 131 -6.44 28.75 43.35
CA THR A 131 -5.32 28.35 42.47
C THR A 131 -5.02 29.41 41.41
N LYS A 132 -3.95 30.20 41.65
CA LYS A 132 -3.44 31.21 40.71
C LYS A 132 -3.19 30.61 39.31
N PRO A 133 -3.71 31.20 38.22
CA PRO A 133 -3.60 30.65 36.89
C PRO A 133 -2.19 30.84 36.33
N ALA A 134 -1.50 29.73 36.05
CA ALA A 134 -0.27 29.77 35.27
C ALA A 134 -0.61 30.13 33.81
N SER A 135 -0.13 31.30 33.39
CA SER A 135 -0.49 32.13 32.23
C SER A 135 -0.16 31.55 30.85
N LYS A 136 -0.50 30.28 30.57
CA LYS A 136 -0.58 29.83 29.19
C LYS A 136 -1.91 30.35 28.65
N LYS A 137 -1.84 31.27 27.69
CA LYS A 137 -2.94 31.87 26.92
C LYS A 137 -3.81 30.75 26.32
N ARG A 138 -4.69 30.18 27.14
CA ARG A 138 -5.69 29.20 26.72
C ARG A 138 -6.69 29.97 25.89
N GLN A 139 -7.04 29.42 24.74
CA GLN A 139 -8.11 29.93 23.93
C GLN A 139 -9.39 29.87 24.78
N GLU A 140 -10.02 31.02 24.99
CA GLU A 140 -11.31 31.08 25.69
C GLU A 140 -12.35 30.44 24.76
N TYR A 141 -12.92 29.33 25.20
CA TYR A 141 -13.99 28.65 24.48
C TYR A 141 -15.32 29.10 25.09
N THR A 142 -16.24 29.57 24.26
CA THR A 142 -17.58 29.96 24.71
C THR A 142 -18.55 28.78 24.65
N LYS A 143 -19.72 28.92 25.29
CA LYS A 143 -20.81 27.92 25.18
C LYS A 143 -21.28 27.77 23.71
N GLU A 144 -21.16 28.82 22.91
CA GLU A 144 -21.48 28.81 21.47
C GLU A 144 -20.51 27.96 20.65
N ASP A 145 -19.22 27.95 21.00
CA ASP A 145 -18.21 27.11 20.34
C ASP A 145 -18.53 25.61 20.51
N ILE A 146 -19.06 25.22 21.68
CA ILE A 146 -19.48 23.83 21.93
C ILE A 146 -20.60 23.44 20.96
N ALA A 147 -21.64 24.27 20.85
CA ALA A 147 -22.75 24.03 19.93
C ALA A 147 -22.28 23.95 18.47
N LYS A 148 -21.34 24.81 18.08
CA LYS A 148 -20.72 24.79 16.75
C LYS A 148 -19.95 23.49 16.48
N PHE A 149 -19.12 23.04 17.42
CA PHE A 149 -18.38 21.78 17.26
C PHE A 149 -19.29 20.55 17.24
N GLU A 150 -20.40 20.57 17.98
CA GLU A 150 -21.42 19.53 17.92
C GLU A 150 -22.10 19.46 16.56
N TYR A 151 -22.48 20.61 16.00
CA TYR A 151 -23.05 20.71 14.65
C TYR A 151 -22.06 20.23 13.58
N GLU A 152 -20.79 20.67 13.64
CA GLU A 152 -19.74 20.21 12.71
C GLU A 152 -19.53 18.69 12.81
N LEU A 153 -19.55 18.14 14.03
CA LEU A 153 -19.42 16.71 14.27
C LEU A 153 -20.60 15.93 13.67
N GLU A 154 -21.82 16.44 13.80
CA GLU A 154 -23.01 15.87 13.19
C GLU A 154 -22.93 15.92 11.66
N LEU A 155 -22.50 17.03 11.07
CA LEU A 155 -22.30 17.15 9.63
C LEU A 155 -21.26 16.14 9.09
N VAL A 156 -20.17 15.90 9.83
CA VAL A 156 -19.17 14.88 9.48
C VAL A 156 -19.74 13.46 9.63
N LYS A 157 -20.70 13.24 10.53
CA LYS A 157 -21.41 11.95 10.70
C LYS A 157 -22.41 11.68 9.58
N THR A 158 -23.25 12.65 9.23
CA THR A 158 -24.33 12.52 8.21
C THR A 158 -23.79 12.38 6.79
N LYS A 159 -22.65 13.00 6.47
CA LYS A 159 -21.95 12.81 5.18
C LYS A 159 -21.55 11.34 4.87
N LYS A 160 -21.69 10.40 5.83
CA LYS A 160 -21.56 8.94 5.60
C LYS A 160 -22.59 8.39 4.62
N ALA A 161 -23.83 8.91 4.69
CA ALA A 161 -24.96 8.24 4.07
C ALA A 161 -25.02 8.48 2.56
N LYS A 162 -24.57 9.64 2.09
CA LYS A 162 -24.81 10.07 0.70
C LYS A 162 -23.80 9.53 -0.32
N THR A 163 -22.58 9.20 0.08
CA THR A 163 -21.51 8.79 -0.88
C THR A 163 -21.60 7.31 -1.28
N THR A 164 -22.35 6.48 -0.57
CA THR A 164 -22.42 5.03 -0.84
C THR A 164 -23.66 4.59 -1.61
N GLN A 165 -24.70 5.42 -1.73
CA GLN A 165 -25.97 4.99 -2.31
C GLN A 165 -26.01 5.06 -3.85
N ASP A 166 -25.20 5.91 -4.49
CA ASP A 166 -25.25 6.13 -5.94
C ASP A 166 -24.43 5.12 -6.78
N ASP A 167 -23.54 4.33 -6.18
CA ASP A 167 -22.76 3.32 -6.93
C ASP A 167 -23.48 1.94 -6.96
N THR A 168 -24.49 1.70 -6.12
CA THR A 168 -25.22 0.41 -6.03
C THR A 168 -26.56 0.39 -6.76
N SER A 169 -27.20 1.54 -6.98
CA SER A 169 -28.53 1.63 -7.62
C SER A 169 -28.51 1.45 -9.15
N LYS A 170 -27.35 1.35 -9.80
CA LYS A 170 -27.25 1.24 -11.27
C LYS A 170 -26.98 -0.17 -11.79
N ARG A 171 -27.12 -1.20 -10.96
CA ARG A 171 -26.91 -2.61 -11.36
C ARG A 171 -28.19 -3.45 -11.43
N GLU A 172 -29.35 -2.90 -11.09
CA GLU A 172 -30.58 -3.70 -11.00
C GLU A 172 -31.44 -3.73 -12.29
N ASP A 173 -31.19 -2.87 -13.28
CA ASP A 173 -32.07 -2.78 -14.47
C ASP A 173 -31.64 -3.58 -15.71
N ASN A 174 -30.73 -4.56 -15.59
CA ASN A 174 -30.27 -5.35 -16.75
C ASN A 174 -30.24 -6.88 -16.53
N SER A 175 -31.02 -7.40 -15.57
CA SER A 175 -31.14 -8.84 -15.28
C SER A 175 -32.52 -9.44 -15.56
N ALA A 176 -33.38 -8.75 -16.34
CA ALA A 176 -34.69 -9.26 -16.73
C ALA A 176 -34.66 -9.95 -18.11
N MET A 177 -33.87 -11.02 -18.27
CA MET A 177 -34.06 -12.02 -19.34
C MET A 177 -33.10 -13.20 -19.18
N SER A 178 -33.47 -14.15 -18.32
CA SER A 178 -33.16 -15.58 -18.47
C SER A 178 -33.87 -16.32 -17.36
N GLY A 179 -35.11 -16.75 -17.63
CA GLY A 179 -35.85 -17.65 -16.76
C GLY A 179 -35.10 -18.97 -16.58
N SER A 180 -35.02 -19.41 -15.34
CA SER A 180 -34.82 -20.81 -14.98
C SER A 180 -35.44 -21.00 -13.61
N ASP A 181 -36.67 -21.51 -13.60
CA ASP A 181 -37.30 -22.14 -12.44
C ASP A 181 -36.30 -23.09 -11.79
N GLY A 182 -36.12 -22.91 -10.48
CA GLY A 182 -35.10 -23.59 -9.68
C GLY A 182 -35.28 -23.23 -8.22
N ASP A 183 -36.46 -23.59 -7.73
CA ASP A 183 -36.84 -23.77 -6.33
C ASP A 183 -35.72 -24.49 -5.56
N ASP A 184 -35.16 -23.84 -4.52
CA ASP A 184 -34.66 -24.47 -3.30
C ASP A 184 -34.12 -23.38 -2.36
N GLU A 185 -34.89 -23.18 -1.29
CA GLU A 185 -34.54 -22.44 -0.10
C GLU A 185 -33.31 -23.06 0.60
N ASP A 186 -32.35 -22.22 1.01
CA ASP A 186 -31.77 -22.26 2.36
C ASP A 186 -30.67 -21.19 2.47
N GLY A 187 -30.97 -20.18 3.29
CA GLY A 187 -30.05 -19.10 3.61
C GLY A 187 -28.90 -19.56 4.50
N ASP A 188 -27.68 -19.41 4.01
CA ASP A 188 -26.47 -19.37 4.86
C ASP A 188 -25.69 -18.09 4.56
N ASN A 189 -25.94 -17.09 5.40
CA ASN A 189 -25.29 -15.78 5.36
C ASN A 189 -23.89 -15.90 5.98
N SER A 190 -22.95 -16.43 5.19
CA SER A 190 -21.54 -16.49 5.61
C SER A 190 -20.89 -15.12 5.55
N ASP A 191 -20.58 -14.60 6.75
CA ASP A 191 -19.74 -13.44 7.04
C ASP A 191 -18.35 -13.60 6.40
N VAL A 192 -18.21 -13.08 5.17
CA VAL A 192 -16.95 -13.09 4.42
C VAL A 192 -16.01 -12.04 5.02
N GLN A 193 -15.26 -12.44 6.04
CA GLN A 193 -14.08 -11.70 6.52
C GLN A 193 -13.03 -11.63 5.41
N TYR A 194 -12.97 -10.47 4.74
CA TYR A 194 -11.94 -10.16 3.75
C TYR A 194 -10.61 -9.77 4.45
N ASP A 195 -9.88 -10.77 4.94
CA ASP A 195 -8.44 -10.63 5.20
C ASP A 195 -7.71 -10.50 3.86
N SER A 196 -7.26 -9.29 3.52
CA SER A 196 -6.34 -9.06 2.40
C SER A 196 -5.34 -7.97 2.72
N ASP A 197 -4.45 -8.31 3.65
CA ASP A 197 -3.09 -7.80 3.71
C ASP A 197 -2.17 -8.85 3.06
N SER A 198 -2.20 -8.92 1.73
CA SER A 198 -1.17 -9.64 0.98
C SER A 198 -0.22 -8.61 0.39
N GLU A 199 0.76 -8.20 1.22
CA GLU A 199 2.05 -7.74 0.73
C GLU A 199 2.61 -8.87 -0.16
N ARG A 200 2.33 -8.78 -1.46
CA ARG A 200 3.00 -9.57 -2.47
C ARG A 200 4.44 -9.05 -2.52
N ASP A 201 5.29 -9.73 -1.77
CA ASP A 201 6.72 -9.83 -1.99
C ASP A 201 6.94 -10.36 -3.42
N ASP A 202 7.04 -9.43 -4.35
CA ASP A 202 7.29 -9.65 -5.76
C ASP A 202 8.76 -9.96 -5.97
N GLY A 203 9.19 -11.15 -5.47
CA GLY A 203 10.56 -11.70 -5.36
C GLY A 203 11.59 -11.39 -6.45
N TYR A 204 11.85 -10.11 -6.66
CA TYR A 204 12.84 -9.50 -7.52
C TYR A 204 13.52 -8.43 -6.67
N ASP A 205 14.84 -8.55 -6.50
CA ASP A 205 15.63 -7.47 -5.92
C ASP A 205 15.68 -6.30 -6.91
N SER A 206 16.05 -5.10 -6.45
CA SER A 206 16.12 -3.85 -7.22
C SER A 206 17.01 -3.91 -8.49
N ASP A 207 17.71 -5.03 -8.69
CA ASP A 207 18.67 -5.28 -9.77
C ASP A 207 18.13 -6.27 -10.82
N GLY A 208 16.88 -6.75 -10.70
CA GLY A 208 16.22 -7.58 -11.71
C GLY A 208 16.73 -9.02 -11.84
N LEU A 209 17.48 -9.52 -10.85
CA LEU A 209 17.96 -10.91 -10.83
C LEU A 209 16.99 -11.83 -10.06
N PRO A 210 16.69 -13.03 -10.57
CA PRO A 210 15.80 -13.98 -9.90
C PRO A 210 16.46 -14.54 -8.64
N LEU A 211 15.83 -14.35 -7.49
CA LEU A 211 16.28 -14.91 -6.22
C LEU A 211 16.15 -16.46 -6.23
N PRO A 212 17.14 -17.21 -5.70
CA PRO A 212 17.06 -18.65 -5.58
C PRO A 212 15.94 -19.03 -4.61
N LYS A 213 14.95 -19.77 -5.10
CA LYS A 213 13.80 -20.25 -4.32
C LYS A 213 14.26 -21.30 -3.31
N THR A 214 14.52 -20.89 -2.07
CA THR A 214 14.67 -21.84 -0.96
C THR A 214 13.30 -22.40 -0.60
N GLY A 215 13.03 -23.63 -1.03
CA GLY A 215 11.78 -24.34 -0.82
C GLY A 215 11.49 -24.56 0.66
N LYS A 216 10.42 -23.93 1.16
CA LYS A 216 9.82 -24.25 2.45
C LYS A 216 8.72 -25.29 2.19
N SER A 217 9.11 -26.56 2.24
CA SER A 217 8.19 -27.70 2.19
C SER A 217 7.22 -27.65 3.37
N GLY A 218 5.96 -27.37 3.09
CA GLY A 218 4.87 -27.47 4.05
C GLY A 218 4.65 -28.93 4.44
N LYS A 219 4.96 -29.26 5.70
CA LYS A 219 4.66 -30.54 6.32
C LYS A 219 3.16 -30.54 6.67
N ALA A 220 2.36 -31.22 5.87
CA ALA A 220 0.97 -31.54 6.19
C ALA A 220 0.97 -32.63 7.27
N SER A 221 0.59 -32.27 8.50
CA SER A 221 0.26 -33.24 9.53
C SER A 221 -1.24 -33.56 9.44
N THR A 222 -1.55 -34.67 8.79
CA THR A 222 -2.76 -35.45 9.02
C THR A 222 -2.79 -35.92 10.47
N ALA A 223 -3.56 -35.25 11.33
CA ALA A 223 -3.91 -35.74 12.64
C ALA A 223 -5.42 -36.03 12.67
N SER A 224 -5.70 -37.33 12.58
CA SER A 224 -6.94 -37.96 13.02
C SER A 224 -7.27 -37.54 14.45
N SER A 225 -8.50 -37.10 14.69
CA SER A 225 -9.08 -36.84 16.01
C SER A 225 -10.48 -37.48 15.96
N MET A 226 -10.75 -38.69 16.42
CA MET A 226 -10.61 -39.27 17.78
C MET A 226 -11.28 -38.46 18.91
N PHE A 227 -12.31 -37.66 18.60
CA PHE A 227 -13.20 -37.12 19.63
C PHE A 227 -14.68 -37.27 19.25
N ILE A 228 -15.13 -38.53 19.19
CA ILE A 228 -16.52 -38.91 19.45
C ILE A 228 -16.42 -40.09 20.42
N GLY A 229 -16.76 -39.85 21.69
CA GLY A 229 -16.79 -40.90 22.70
C GLY A 229 -16.40 -40.42 24.09
N SER A 230 -17.29 -39.69 24.76
CA SER A 230 -17.56 -39.84 26.21
C SER A 230 -18.72 -38.92 26.59
N LEU A 231 -19.90 -39.28 26.10
CA LEU A 231 -21.17 -38.86 26.67
C LEU A 231 -21.47 -39.89 27.78
N ASN A 232 -21.76 -39.41 28.99
CA ASN A 232 -22.05 -40.13 30.26
C ASN A 232 -20.88 -40.19 31.25
N GLU A 233 -20.94 -39.39 32.30
CA GLU A 233 -20.79 -39.90 33.67
C GLU A 233 -21.35 -38.87 34.68
N ASP A 234 -22.41 -39.27 35.37
CA ASP A 234 -23.01 -38.61 36.52
C ASP A 234 -22.01 -38.41 37.65
N HIS A 235 -21.81 -37.18 38.15
CA HIS A 235 -21.33 -36.97 39.51
C HIS A 235 -22.02 -35.79 40.20
N SER A 236 -23.12 -36.15 40.86
CA SER A 236 -23.65 -35.44 42.01
C SER A 236 -22.75 -35.68 43.22
N GLN A 237 -22.15 -34.64 43.81
CA GLN A 237 -21.90 -34.60 45.25
C GLN A 237 -21.98 -33.17 45.81
N LYS A 238 -23.03 -32.97 46.61
CA LYS A 238 -23.15 -31.93 47.64
C LYS A 238 -21.93 -31.97 48.58
N LYS A 239 -21.39 -30.82 48.98
CA LYS A 239 -20.90 -30.61 50.35
C LYS A 239 -20.72 -29.13 50.74
N ASN A 240 -21.33 -28.84 51.88
CA ASN A 240 -21.39 -27.61 52.68
C ASN A 240 -20.07 -26.85 52.89
N LYS A 241 -20.13 -25.51 52.86
CA LYS A 241 -19.34 -24.61 53.72
C LYS A 241 -20.00 -23.22 53.74
N LYS A 242 -20.87 -22.95 54.73
CA LYS A 242 -20.56 -22.19 55.96
C LYS A 242 -19.97 -20.80 55.68
N GLU A 243 -20.87 -19.86 55.42
CA GLU A 243 -21.01 -18.60 56.16
C GLU A 243 -19.70 -17.85 56.50
N GLN A 244 -19.25 -17.02 55.56
CA GLN A 244 -18.51 -15.80 55.87
C GLN A 244 -19.18 -14.64 55.14
N SER A 245 -19.91 -13.86 55.92
CA SER A 245 -20.40 -12.54 55.53
C SER A 245 -19.23 -11.57 55.33
N ARG A 246 -19.47 -10.54 54.49
CA ARG A 246 -18.76 -9.24 54.38
C ARG A 246 -17.76 -9.10 53.21
N LYS A 247 -18.31 -8.90 52.02
CA LYS A 247 -18.33 -7.64 51.25
C LYS A 247 -19.04 -7.97 49.93
N ARG A 248 -20.17 -7.32 49.65
CA ARG A 248 -20.85 -7.46 48.36
C ARG A 248 -19.98 -6.79 47.30
N ASP A 249 -19.07 -7.56 46.71
CA ASP A 249 -18.41 -7.19 45.46
C ASP A 249 -19.49 -7.10 44.38
N LYS A 250 -19.47 -6.03 43.59
CA LYS A 250 -20.47 -5.72 42.55
C LYS A 250 -20.48 -6.70 41.37
N ASN A 251 -19.82 -7.85 41.50
CA ASN A 251 -19.69 -8.88 40.46
C ASN A 251 -20.50 -10.15 40.75
N ASP A 252 -21.23 -10.24 41.87
CA ASP A 252 -22.03 -11.42 42.27
C ASP A 252 -23.36 -11.58 41.48
N TRP A 253 -23.50 -10.85 40.36
CA TRP A 253 -24.59 -11.01 39.39
C TRP A 253 -24.18 -11.81 38.15
N VAL A 254 -22.91 -12.22 38.05
CA VAL A 254 -22.43 -13.07 36.97
C VAL A 254 -22.66 -14.51 37.38
N ASP A 255 -23.75 -15.11 36.87
CA ASP A 255 -24.08 -16.52 37.05
C ASP A 255 -22.85 -17.39 36.68
N ASP A 256 -22.36 -18.20 37.60
CA ASP A 256 -21.18 -19.07 37.38
C ASP A 256 -21.38 -20.05 36.21
N LYS A 257 -22.64 -20.30 35.85
CA LYS A 257 -23.01 -21.11 34.67
C LYS A 257 -23.08 -20.31 33.37
N PHE A 258 -22.92 -18.99 33.41
CA PHE A 258 -23.00 -18.13 32.24
C PHE A 258 -21.92 -18.48 31.21
N ASP A 259 -20.67 -18.69 31.64
CA ASP A 259 -19.57 -19.07 30.74
C ASP A 259 -19.69 -20.53 30.23
N GLU A 260 -20.43 -21.38 30.94
CA GLU A 260 -20.70 -22.77 30.56
C GLU A 260 -21.83 -22.85 29.51
N ILE A 261 -22.88 -22.04 29.67
CA ILE A 261 -24.04 -21.99 28.77
C ILE A 261 -23.76 -21.14 27.53
N TYR A 262 -23.11 -19.98 27.68
CA TYR A 262 -22.87 -19.03 26.59
C TYR A 262 -21.47 -19.14 25.96
N GLY A 263 -20.63 -20.02 26.49
CA GLY A 263 -19.25 -20.21 26.08
C GLY A 263 -18.36 -19.06 26.55
N LYS A 264 -17.20 -19.41 27.13
CA LYS A 264 -16.19 -18.45 27.59
C LYS A 264 -16.01 -17.33 26.58
N ALA A 265 -16.37 -16.10 26.98
CA ALA A 265 -16.25 -14.92 26.14
C ALA A 265 -14.91 -14.94 25.42
N LYS A 266 -14.92 -14.87 24.07
CA LYS A 266 -13.72 -14.95 23.25
C LYS A 266 -12.71 -13.92 23.75
N LYS A 267 -11.69 -14.37 24.49
CA LYS A 267 -10.64 -13.49 25.02
C LYS A 267 -10.06 -12.74 23.83
N ASN A 268 -10.06 -11.41 23.92
CA ASN A 268 -9.56 -10.56 22.86
C ASN A 268 -8.14 -11.02 22.54
N ARG A 269 -7.86 -11.27 21.25
CA ARG A 269 -6.57 -11.81 20.81
C ARG A 269 -5.48 -10.85 21.32
N PRO A 270 -4.48 -11.33 22.09
CA PRO A 270 -3.46 -10.47 22.63
C PRO A 270 -2.77 -9.74 21.49
N GLY A 271 -2.50 -8.44 21.68
CA GLY A 271 -1.88 -7.60 20.65
C GLY A 271 -0.51 -8.13 20.25
N GLN A 272 0.00 -7.72 19.07
CA GLN A 272 1.28 -8.23 18.57
C GLN A 272 2.44 -8.02 19.56
N ARG A 273 2.48 -6.90 20.28
CA ARG A 273 3.51 -6.63 21.30
C ARG A 273 3.45 -7.64 22.45
N GLU A 274 2.25 -7.95 22.92
CA GLU A 274 2.07 -8.90 24.01
C GLU A 274 2.38 -10.34 23.57
N ARG A 275 2.06 -10.69 22.32
CA ARG A 275 2.50 -11.96 21.71
C ARG A 275 4.02 -12.05 21.63
N ARG A 276 4.70 -10.97 21.24
CA ARG A 276 6.17 -10.90 21.24
C ARG A 276 6.71 -11.05 22.66
N MET A 277 6.19 -10.31 23.64
CA MET A 277 6.63 -10.46 25.04
C MET A 277 6.37 -11.86 25.60
N LYS A 278 5.24 -12.49 25.28
CA LYS A 278 4.98 -13.89 25.68
C LYS A 278 5.95 -14.86 25.02
N ALA A 279 6.25 -14.68 23.74
CA ALA A 279 7.24 -15.49 23.03
C ALA A 279 8.66 -15.25 23.58
N GLU A 280 9.04 -14.01 23.89
CA GLU A 280 10.32 -13.66 24.52
C GLU A 280 10.42 -14.24 25.93
N ARG A 281 9.33 -14.23 26.70
CA ARG A 281 9.32 -14.83 28.04
C ARG A 281 9.41 -16.36 27.98
N GLN A 282 8.82 -16.99 26.97
CA GLN A 282 8.82 -18.46 26.82
C GLN A 282 10.13 -18.98 26.22
N PHE A 283 10.67 -18.31 25.20
CA PHE A 283 11.79 -18.80 24.40
C PHE A 283 13.07 -17.96 24.57
N GLY A 284 13.02 -16.84 25.28
CA GLY A 284 14.18 -15.97 25.50
C GLY A 284 14.79 -15.47 24.20
N GLN A 285 16.13 -15.54 24.11
CA GLN A 285 16.89 -15.19 22.91
C GLN A 285 16.61 -16.13 21.73
N GLU A 286 16.02 -17.30 21.97
CA GLU A 286 15.72 -18.26 20.93
C GLU A 286 14.39 -17.99 20.21
N ALA A 287 13.65 -16.96 20.61
CA ALA A 287 12.40 -16.59 19.96
C ALA A 287 12.62 -16.28 18.46
N ASN A 288 11.72 -16.79 17.61
CA ASN A 288 11.87 -16.71 16.15
C ASN A 288 12.03 -15.27 15.63
N HIS A 289 11.38 -14.29 16.25
CA HIS A 289 11.51 -12.89 15.83
C HIS A 289 12.86 -12.29 16.24
N ILE A 290 13.46 -12.73 17.34
CA ILE A 290 14.82 -12.33 17.74
C ILE A 290 15.84 -12.99 16.82
N LYS A 291 15.70 -14.30 16.54
CA LYS A 291 16.56 -15.02 15.57
C LYS A 291 16.52 -14.36 14.19
N LYS A 292 15.33 -14.03 13.70
CA LYS A 292 15.15 -13.33 12.41
C LYS A 292 15.78 -11.93 12.43
N ALA A 293 15.60 -11.16 13.51
CA ALA A 293 16.20 -9.84 13.64
C ALA A 293 17.74 -9.88 13.70
N ALA A 294 18.31 -10.87 14.41
CA ALA A 294 19.75 -11.08 14.47
C ALA A 294 20.33 -11.50 13.11
N GLU A 295 19.64 -12.39 12.39
CA GLU A 295 20.05 -12.80 11.04
C GLU A 295 19.99 -11.63 10.04
N GLU A 296 18.93 -10.82 10.09
CA GLU A 296 18.79 -9.63 9.26
C GLU A 296 19.89 -8.59 9.56
N ALA A 297 20.23 -8.42 10.84
CA ALA A 297 21.34 -7.56 11.25
C ALA A 297 22.67 -8.05 10.66
N ARG A 298 22.94 -9.37 10.72
CA ARG A 298 24.13 -9.98 10.11
C ARG A 298 24.18 -9.76 8.61
N GLN A 299 23.06 -9.97 7.90
CA GLN A 299 22.98 -9.71 6.46
C GLN A 299 23.20 -8.23 6.12
N ARG A 300 22.72 -7.32 6.97
CA ARG A 300 22.92 -5.88 6.78
C ARG A 300 24.38 -5.49 6.98
N GLU A 301 25.06 -6.07 7.95
CA GLU A 301 26.51 -5.88 8.16
C GLU A 301 27.32 -6.45 7.00
N GLU A 302 26.98 -7.63 6.51
CA GLU A 302 27.63 -8.24 5.33
C GLU A 302 27.45 -7.36 4.08
N LYS A 303 26.24 -6.85 3.83
CA LYS A 303 25.98 -5.91 2.73
C LYS A 303 26.78 -4.61 2.88
N LYS A 304 26.95 -4.09 4.10
CA LYS A 304 27.78 -2.91 4.37
C LYS A 304 29.27 -3.21 4.15
N ALA A 305 29.76 -4.35 4.61
CA ALA A 305 31.14 -4.79 4.42
C ALA A 305 31.45 -4.98 2.92
N ALA A 306 30.54 -5.61 2.17
CA ALA A 306 30.67 -5.78 0.73
C ALA A 306 30.70 -4.44 -0.03
N ARG A 307 29.89 -3.46 0.39
CA ARG A 307 29.95 -2.09 -0.18
C ARG A 307 31.28 -1.41 0.13
N LYS A 308 31.78 -1.53 1.37
CA LYS A 308 33.08 -0.99 1.77
C LYS A 308 34.23 -1.61 0.97
N ALA A 309 34.24 -2.94 0.82
CA ALA A 309 35.24 -3.65 0.03
C ALA A 309 35.21 -3.24 -1.46
N LYS A 310 34.03 -3.02 -2.04
CA LYS A 310 33.91 -2.48 -3.40
C LYS A 310 34.50 -1.08 -3.50
N GLN A 311 34.20 -0.20 -2.53
CA GLN A 311 34.72 1.16 -2.50
C GLN A 311 36.26 1.18 -2.40
N GLU A 312 36.84 0.35 -1.52
CA GLU A 312 38.29 0.20 -1.39
C GLU A 312 38.94 -0.33 -2.68
N ARG A 313 38.25 -1.22 -3.41
CA ARG A 313 38.74 -1.71 -4.72
C ARG A 313 38.76 -0.61 -5.79
N PHE A 314 37.79 0.31 -5.76
CA PHE A 314 37.77 1.46 -6.68
C PHE A 314 38.89 2.44 -6.34
N THR A 315 39.07 2.80 -5.06
CA THR A 315 40.13 3.74 -4.66
C THR A 315 41.55 3.18 -4.89
N ALA A 316 41.76 1.88 -4.69
CA ALA A 316 43.04 1.23 -4.98
C ALA A 316 43.37 1.18 -6.48
N ARG A 317 42.35 1.09 -7.35
CA ARG A 317 42.54 1.10 -8.81
C ARG A 317 42.97 2.49 -9.30
N ASP A 318 42.39 3.55 -8.76
CA ASP A 318 42.77 4.92 -9.13
C ASP A 318 44.15 5.30 -8.58
N ALA A 319 44.51 4.83 -7.38
CA ALA A 319 45.86 5.03 -6.83
C ALA A 319 46.95 4.32 -7.63
N SER A 320 46.68 3.12 -8.18
CA SER A 320 47.66 2.41 -9.02
C SER A 320 47.75 2.97 -10.45
N ALA A 321 46.66 3.51 -11.01
CA ALA A 321 46.66 4.19 -12.31
C ALA A 321 47.39 5.54 -12.28
N ALA A 322 47.46 6.22 -11.13
CA ALA A 322 48.20 7.47 -10.98
C ALA A 322 49.73 7.30 -11.00
N ASN A 323 50.24 6.11 -10.71
CA ASN A 323 51.69 5.83 -10.71
C ASN A 323 52.19 5.12 -11.99
N ALA A 324 51.28 4.68 -12.87
CA ALA A 324 51.64 4.22 -14.20
C ALA A 324 51.87 5.43 -15.11
N GLN A 325 53.15 5.78 -15.32
CA GLN A 325 53.63 6.82 -16.22
C GLN A 325 52.77 6.94 -17.48
N ARG A 326 51.91 7.96 -17.55
CA ARG A 326 51.26 8.33 -18.82
C ARG A 326 52.35 8.91 -19.72
N PRO A 327 52.64 8.33 -20.89
CA PRO A 327 53.47 8.99 -21.87
C PRO A 327 52.75 10.27 -22.31
N LEU A 328 53.46 11.39 -22.18
CA LEU A 328 53.09 12.71 -22.66
C LEU A 328 52.99 12.66 -24.19
N SER A 329 51.82 12.38 -24.75
CA SER A 329 51.60 12.54 -26.19
C SER A 329 50.49 13.56 -26.46
N ASN A 330 50.91 14.66 -27.08
CA ASN A 330 50.14 15.60 -27.90
C ASN A 330 49.11 16.49 -27.21
N ARG A 331 49.62 17.57 -26.61
CA ARG A 331 49.05 18.91 -26.78
C ARG A 331 48.93 19.20 -28.28
N ARG A 332 47.71 19.19 -28.84
CA ARG A 332 47.41 19.91 -30.07
C ARG A 332 46.71 21.20 -29.68
N ALA A 333 47.44 22.29 -29.86
CA ALA A 333 46.94 23.65 -29.80
C ALA A 333 45.86 23.87 -30.87
N GLY A 334 44.82 24.60 -30.49
CA GLY A 334 43.79 25.23 -31.31
C GLY A 334 42.94 26.04 -30.34
N ALA A 335 43.20 27.32 -30.06
CA ALA A 335 43.29 28.49 -30.95
C ALA A 335 42.01 28.66 -31.80
N GLY A 336 41.26 29.72 -31.47
CA GLY A 336 39.92 30.07 -31.94
C GLY A 336 39.05 30.41 -30.73
N GLN A 337 39.12 31.60 -30.11
CA GLN A 337 38.89 32.95 -30.62
C GLN A 337 37.46 33.14 -31.19
N ASP A 338 36.78 34.11 -30.57
CA ASP A 338 35.67 34.93 -31.07
C ASP A 338 34.23 34.40 -31.01
N SER A 339 33.48 34.85 -30.00
CA SER A 339 32.53 35.95 -30.22
C SER A 339 31.71 36.29 -28.97
N ALA A 340 31.85 37.55 -28.58
CA ALA A 340 31.03 38.23 -27.60
C ALA A 340 29.58 38.41 -28.07
N ARG A 341 28.60 38.17 -27.19
CA ARG A 341 27.41 39.02 -27.12
C ARG A 341 26.78 38.92 -25.74
N GLY A 342 26.74 40.07 -25.06
CA GLY A 342 26.31 40.20 -23.68
C GLY A 342 24.81 39.97 -23.47
N GLN A 343 24.50 39.27 -22.39
CA GLN A 343 23.32 39.50 -21.57
C GLN A 343 23.77 39.42 -20.11
N THR A 344 23.78 40.58 -19.45
CA THR A 344 24.07 40.73 -18.02
C THR A 344 22.87 40.24 -17.22
N ASN A 345 22.91 38.96 -16.84
CA ASN A 345 22.12 38.48 -15.70
C ASN A 345 22.89 38.77 -14.41
N PRO A 346 22.21 39.14 -13.31
CA PRO A 346 22.86 39.43 -12.03
C PRO A 346 23.61 38.20 -11.49
N PRO A 347 24.71 38.39 -10.74
CA PRO A 347 25.58 37.31 -10.31
C PRO A 347 24.86 36.40 -9.30
N HIS A 348 24.36 35.25 -9.78
CA HIS A 348 24.11 34.12 -8.90
C HIS A 348 25.47 33.59 -8.43
N ALA A 349 25.76 33.79 -7.16
CA ALA A 349 26.91 33.18 -6.49
C ALA A 349 26.84 31.65 -6.66
N THR A 350 27.56 31.13 -7.64
CA THR A 350 27.78 29.70 -7.83
C THR A 350 28.75 29.26 -6.75
N THR A 351 28.23 28.56 -5.75
CA THR A 351 29.08 27.81 -4.84
C THR A 351 29.91 26.81 -5.67
N PRO A 352 31.21 26.63 -5.38
CA PRO A 352 32.06 25.72 -6.14
C PRO A 352 31.49 24.30 -6.07
N VAL A 353 30.96 23.82 -7.20
CA VAL A 353 30.43 22.47 -7.34
C VAL A 353 31.60 21.52 -7.47
N ASP A 354 31.70 20.60 -6.51
CA ASP A 354 32.66 19.50 -6.53
C ASP A 354 32.43 18.64 -7.80
N PRO A 355 33.42 18.52 -8.72
CA PRO A 355 33.25 17.84 -10.01
C PRO A 355 33.04 16.33 -9.89
N THR A 356 33.07 15.77 -8.68
CA THR A 356 32.81 14.35 -8.43
C THR A 356 31.32 14.01 -8.23
N LEU A 357 30.42 15.00 -8.19
CA LEU A 357 29.00 14.77 -8.01
C LEU A 357 28.22 14.78 -9.34
N HIS A 358 27.55 13.67 -9.65
CA HIS A 358 26.73 13.54 -10.85
C HIS A 358 25.59 14.59 -10.87
N PRO A 359 25.29 15.22 -12.03
CA PRO A 359 24.34 16.35 -12.11
C PRO A 359 22.94 16.03 -11.60
N SER A 360 22.50 14.77 -11.69
CA SER A 360 21.20 14.33 -11.14
C SER A 360 21.13 14.35 -9.62
N TRP A 361 22.26 14.19 -8.93
CA TRP A 361 22.31 14.27 -7.47
C TRP A 361 22.31 15.73 -7.00
N VAL A 362 23.04 16.60 -7.70
CA VAL A 362 23.00 18.05 -7.50
C VAL A 362 21.57 18.57 -7.68
N ALA A 363 20.88 18.18 -8.76
CA ALA A 363 19.50 18.57 -9.02
C ALA A 363 18.54 18.15 -7.87
N LYS A 364 18.73 16.94 -7.32
CA LYS A 364 17.92 16.43 -6.21
C LYS A 364 18.22 17.14 -4.88
N GLN A 365 19.47 17.55 -4.68
CA GLN A 365 19.89 18.30 -3.51
C GLN A 365 19.38 19.75 -3.59
N THR A 366 19.41 20.37 -4.77
CA THR A 366 18.83 21.69 -5.01
C THR A 366 17.31 21.69 -4.86
N GLU A 367 16.61 20.65 -5.34
CA GLU A 367 15.15 20.50 -5.15
C GLU A 367 14.80 20.40 -3.66
N LYS A 368 15.53 19.57 -2.90
CA LYS A 368 15.34 19.47 -1.45
C LYS A 368 15.62 20.80 -0.74
N ALA A 369 16.67 21.52 -1.12
CA ALA A 369 17.00 22.82 -0.55
C ALA A 369 15.91 23.86 -0.85
N ALA A 370 15.38 23.89 -2.08
CA ALA A 370 14.30 24.78 -2.48
C ALA A 370 13.00 24.52 -1.70
N ILE A 371 12.64 23.24 -1.51
CA ILE A 371 11.46 22.86 -0.71
C ILE A 371 11.66 23.24 0.77
N ALA A 372 12.86 23.00 1.32
CA ALA A 372 13.17 23.40 2.70
C ALA A 372 13.11 24.93 2.86
N ALA A 373 13.67 25.69 1.92
CA ALA A 373 13.63 27.14 1.90
C ALA A 373 12.20 27.68 1.82
N ALA A 374 11.35 27.10 0.97
CA ALA A 374 9.93 27.47 0.87
C ALA A 374 9.17 27.19 2.19
N LEU A 375 9.45 26.06 2.84
CA LEU A 375 8.85 25.71 4.13
C LEU A 375 9.33 26.61 5.27
N THR A 376 10.58 27.10 5.23
CA THR A 376 11.08 28.06 6.21
C THR A 376 10.62 29.48 5.94
N ALA A 377 10.51 29.89 4.68
CA ALA A 377 10.02 31.22 4.30
C ALA A 377 8.52 31.39 4.60
N ALA A 378 7.75 30.29 4.60
CA ALA A 378 6.34 30.30 4.99
C ALA A 378 6.10 30.44 6.51
N LYS A 379 7.15 30.49 7.34
CA LYS A 379 7.01 30.81 8.77
C LYS A 379 6.90 32.33 8.97
N SER A 380 5.65 32.79 8.88
CA SER A 380 5.07 33.89 9.64
C SER A 380 5.64 35.31 9.44
N SER A 381 5.38 35.92 8.28
CA SER A 381 4.94 37.32 8.29
C SER A 381 3.47 37.32 8.69
N LYS A 382 3.18 37.71 9.93
CA LYS A 382 1.85 37.88 10.47
C LYS A 382 1.10 38.85 9.55
N ILE A 383 0.07 38.39 8.84
CA ILE A 383 -0.81 39.27 8.08
C ILE A 383 -1.53 40.12 9.12
N VAL A 384 -1.10 41.37 9.26
CA VAL A 384 -1.82 42.39 10.03
C VAL A 384 -2.86 42.93 9.06
N PHE A 385 -4.14 42.69 9.36
CA PHE A 385 -5.22 43.41 8.70
C PHE A 385 -5.29 44.78 9.39
N ASP A 386 -5.05 45.85 8.63
CA ASP A 386 -5.36 47.20 9.09
C ASP A 386 -6.89 47.31 9.19
N ASP A 387 -7.40 47.41 10.42
CA ASP A 387 -8.82 47.66 10.71
C ASP A 387 -9.14 49.14 10.38
N SER A 388 -9.31 49.45 9.10
CA SER A 388 -9.81 50.75 8.64
C SER A 388 -10.77 50.58 7.47
N ASP A 389 -12.02 50.27 7.79
CA ASP A 389 -13.23 51.02 7.38
C ASP A 389 -14.51 50.42 8.00
#